data_AF-A0A6I2RA26-F1
#
_entry.id   AF-A0A6I2RA26-F1
#
_cell.length_a   1.000
_cell.length_b   1.000
_cell.length_c   1.000
_cell.angle_alpha   90.00
_cell.angle_beta   90.00
_cell.angle_gamma   90.00
#
_symmetry.space_group_name_H-M   'P 1'
#
loop_
_entity.id
_entity.type
_entity.pdbx_description
1 polymer ?
#
loop_
_entity_poly.entity_id
_entity_poly.type
_entity_poly.pdbx_seq_one_letter_code
_entity_poly.pdbx_strand_id
1 'polypeptide(L)'
;MLLSVQQKYILEILRRTGCIRRRQLFPLVREKFRPMGVEISEHRLEVMLRQLRHCVGEVRMEEELVRLSHARPDPRRLEAVDVMLELSGGVPVDFSAVGVEPPFLLRFSFGQAPMRFFSVGTVSDAEHPFGLYLKAQKGKRVVWLSDDGVPPAGLILPPKHFFAARTGGVSHRFYGSQER
;
A
#
# COMPACT_ATOMS: atom_id res chain seq x y z
N MET A 1 27.46 -6.87 11.56
CA MET A 1 27.05 -7.51 10.29
C MET A 1 26.59 -6.42 9.33
N LEU A 2 27.11 -6.41 8.09
CA LEU A 2 26.67 -5.44 7.08
C LEU A 2 25.46 -6.00 6.34
N LEU A 3 24.38 -5.22 6.23
CA LEU A 3 23.18 -5.62 5.49
C LEU A 3 23.42 -5.53 3.98
N SER A 4 22.93 -6.51 3.22
CA SER A 4 22.88 -6.45 1.76
C SER A 4 21.99 -5.29 1.27
N VAL A 5 22.16 -4.89 0.00
CA VAL A 5 21.32 -3.83 -0.61
C VAL A 5 19.85 -4.24 -0.60
N GLN A 6 19.54 -5.52 -0.81
CA GLN A 6 18.18 -6.06 -0.77
C GLN A 6 17.58 -5.98 0.64
N GLN A 7 18.34 -6.35 1.68
CA GLN A 7 17.91 -6.24 3.07
C GLN A 7 17.70 -4.79 3.51
N LYS A 8 18.55 -3.86 3.06
CA LYS A 8 18.36 -2.42 3.30
C LYS A 8 17.06 -1.93 2.66
N TYR A 9 16.77 -2.36 1.44
CA TYR A 9 15.51 -2.02 0.76
C TYR A 9 14.28 -2.60 1.47
N ILE A 10 14.35 -3.84 1.97
CA ILE A 10 13.27 -4.42 2.79
C ILE A 10 13.02 -3.58 4.05
N LEU A 11 14.08 -3.18 4.76
CA LEU A 11 13.93 -2.31 5.93
C LEU A 11 13.35 -0.94 5.57
N GLU A 12 13.71 -0.39 4.41
CA GLU A 12 13.13 0.85 3.91
C GLU A 12 11.61 0.73 3.69
N ILE A 13 11.15 -0.36 3.07
CA ILE A 13 9.71 -0.66 2.92
C ILE A 13 9.03 -0.75 4.30
N LEU A 14 9.65 -1.45 5.25
CA LEU A 14 9.11 -1.57 6.61
C LEU A 14 9.06 -0.21 7.33
N ARG A 15 10.02 0.69 7.12
CA ARG A 15 9.98 2.04 7.69
C ARG A 15 8.90 2.92 7.07
N ARG A 16 8.57 2.70 5.79
CA ARG A 16 7.51 3.43 5.07
C ARG A 16 6.11 2.93 5.40
N THR A 17 5.98 1.67 5.81
CA THR A 17 4.68 1.00 6.03
C THR A 17 4.39 0.67 7.50
N GLY A 18 5.43 0.52 8.32
CA GLY A 18 5.37 -0.02 9.67
C GLY A 18 5.13 -1.54 9.69
N CYS A 19 4.15 -2.02 8.93
CA CYS A 19 3.73 -3.41 8.83
C CYS A 19 3.31 -3.73 7.39
N ILE A 20 3.69 -4.90 6.88
CA ILE A 20 3.38 -5.37 5.53
C ILE A 20 3.21 -6.90 5.52
N ARG A 21 2.41 -7.43 4.60
CA ARG A 21 2.29 -8.89 4.38
C ARG A 21 3.46 -9.41 3.52
N ARG A 22 3.89 -10.65 3.74
CA ARG A 22 4.94 -11.30 2.91
C ARG A 22 4.59 -11.29 1.42
N ARG A 23 3.33 -11.61 1.09
CA ARG A 23 2.81 -11.55 -0.30
C ARG A 23 2.85 -10.15 -0.93
N GLN A 24 2.82 -9.09 -0.13
CA GLN A 24 2.91 -7.70 -0.60
C GLN A 24 4.37 -7.26 -0.75
N LEU A 25 5.24 -7.70 0.18
CA LEU A 25 6.67 -7.41 0.14
C LEU A 25 7.36 -8.07 -1.04
N PHE A 26 6.96 -9.30 -1.39
CA PHE A 26 7.58 -10.07 -2.46
C PHE A 26 7.63 -9.35 -3.82
N PRO A 27 6.51 -8.89 -4.41
CA PRO A 27 6.56 -8.16 -5.67
C PRO A 27 7.39 -6.88 -5.57
N LEU A 28 7.29 -6.11 -4.48
CA LEU A 28 8.07 -4.88 -4.31
C LEU A 28 9.58 -5.13 -4.41
N VAL A 29 10.07 -6.15 -3.70
CA VAL A 29 11.50 -6.48 -3.70
C VAL A 29 11.90 -7.08 -5.05
N ARG A 30 11.11 -8.03 -5.58
CA ARG A 30 11.41 -8.70 -6.84
C ARG A 30 11.48 -7.71 -8.00
N GLU A 31 10.48 -6.86 -8.15
CA GLU A 31 10.42 -5.92 -9.26
C GLU A 31 11.48 -4.81 -9.15
N LYS A 32 11.83 -4.37 -7.92
CA LYS A 32 12.92 -3.40 -7.72
C LYS A 32 14.25 -3.89 -8.27
N PHE A 33 14.56 -5.17 -8.09
CA PHE A 33 15.87 -5.75 -8.39
C PHE A 33 15.94 -6.49 -9.73
N ARG A 34 14.80 -6.81 -10.36
CA ARG A 34 14.76 -7.46 -11.68
C ARG A 34 15.58 -6.71 -12.76
N PRO A 35 15.50 -5.37 -12.92
CA PRO A 35 16.30 -4.65 -13.92
C PRO A 35 17.81 -4.73 -13.70
N MET A 36 18.26 -5.08 -12.50
CA MET A 36 19.66 -5.27 -12.14
C MET A 36 20.16 -6.70 -12.39
N GLY A 37 19.33 -7.56 -13.02
CA GLY A 37 19.66 -8.98 -13.24
C GLY A 37 19.66 -9.83 -11.96
N VAL A 38 19.07 -9.33 -10.86
CA VAL A 38 19.04 -10.06 -9.59
C VAL A 38 17.71 -10.78 -9.45
N GLU A 39 17.76 -12.11 -9.48
CA GLU A 39 16.59 -12.96 -9.26
C GLU A 39 16.25 -13.07 -7.77
N ILE A 40 15.02 -12.66 -7.42
CA ILE A 40 14.46 -12.78 -6.08
C ILE A 40 13.33 -13.81 -6.12
N SER A 41 13.58 -14.98 -5.55
CA SER A 41 12.56 -16.00 -5.26
C SER A 41 11.92 -15.76 -3.88
N GLU A 42 10.75 -16.34 -3.65
CA GLU A 42 10.10 -16.28 -2.32
C GLU A 42 10.98 -16.91 -1.24
N HIS A 43 11.63 -18.02 -1.54
CA HIS A 43 12.58 -18.65 -0.62
C HIS A 43 13.74 -17.72 -0.26
N ARG A 44 14.31 -17.01 -1.25
CA ARG A 44 15.39 -16.04 -1.01
C ARG A 44 14.90 -14.88 -0.14
N LEU A 45 13.68 -14.38 -0.39
CA LEU A 45 13.08 -13.35 0.46
C LEU A 45 12.92 -13.83 1.90
N GLU A 46 12.41 -15.04 2.11
CA GLU A 46 12.21 -15.62 3.44
C GLU A 46 13.54 -15.78 4.20
N VAL A 47 14.62 -16.20 3.51
CA VAL A 47 15.98 -16.23 4.10
C VAL A 47 16.42 -14.84 4.54
N MET A 48 16.24 -13.82 3.69
CA MET A 48 16.59 -12.42 4.04
C MET A 48 15.78 -11.91 5.23
N LEU A 49 14.49 -12.25 5.32
CA LEU A 49 13.62 -11.89 6.43
C LEU A 49 14.05 -12.55 7.75
N ARG A 50 14.38 -13.85 7.73
CA ARG A 50 14.91 -14.55 8.90
C ARG A 50 16.21 -13.91 9.39
N GLN A 51 17.12 -13.59 8.48
CA GLN A 51 18.36 -12.88 8.83
C GLN A 51 18.07 -11.50 9.44
N LEU A 52 17.14 -10.74 8.86
CA LEU A 52 16.71 -9.45 9.41
C LEU A 52 16.10 -9.59 10.81
N ARG A 53 15.26 -10.59 11.06
CA ARG A 53 14.68 -10.87 12.39
C ARG A 53 15.76 -11.10 13.44
N HIS A 54 16.84 -11.80 13.09
CA HIS A 54 17.93 -12.11 14.03
C HIS A 54 18.90 -10.95 14.23
N CYS A 55 19.13 -10.13 13.21
CA CYS A 55 20.18 -9.10 13.24
C CYS A 55 19.65 -7.67 13.42
N VAL A 56 18.34 -7.46 13.26
CA VAL A 56 17.67 -6.18 13.46
C VAL A 56 16.58 -6.39 14.49
N GLY A 57 16.89 -6.04 15.74
CA GLY A 57 16.04 -6.34 16.91
C GLY A 57 14.63 -5.73 16.87
N GLU A 58 14.36 -4.80 15.94
CA GLU A 58 13.04 -4.21 15.70
C GLU A 58 12.17 -5.04 14.76
N VAL A 59 12.74 -5.90 13.91
CA VAL A 59 11.97 -6.68 12.94
C VAL A 59 11.28 -7.85 13.65
N ARG A 60 9.97 -7.98 13.42
CA ARG A 60 9.14 -9.10 13.88
C ARG A 60 8.50 -9.78 12.68
N MET A 61 8.40 -11.10 12.76
CA MET A 61 7.74 -11.95 11.78
C MET A 61 6.64 -12.72 12.51
N GLU A 62 5.40 -12.57 12.06
CA GLU A 62 4.19 -13.12 12.69
C GLU A 62 3.29 -13.66 11.58
N GLU A 63 3.20 -14.99 11.45
CA GLU A 63 2.43 -15.64 10.37
C GLU A 63 2.79 -15.03 9.00
N GLU A 64 1.85 -14.30 8.38
CA GLU A 64 2.01 -13.62 7.08
C GLU A 64 2.56 -12.19 7.17
N LEU A 65 2.76 -11.64 8.37
CA LEU A 65 3.18 -10.26 8.59
C LEU A 65 4.68 -10.15 8.86
N VAL A 66 5.25 -9.10 8.29
CA VAL A 66 6.57 -8.57 8.65
C VAL A 66 6.33 -7.14 9.14
N ARG A 67 6.79 -6.84 10.36
CA ARG A 67 6.55 -5.53 10.98
C ARG A 67 7.72 -5.04 11.81
N LEU A 68 7.75 -3.73 12.04
CA LEU A 68 8.57 -3.12 13.08
C LEU A 68 7.91 -3.33 14.45
N SER A 69 8.73 -3.43 15.50
CA SER A 69 8.30 -3.76 16.86
C SER A 69 7.25 -2.79 17.41
N HIS A 70 7.38 -1.50 17.09
CA HIS A 70 6.47 -0.42 17.50
C HIS A 70 5.23 -0.28 16.60
N ALA A 71 5.21 -0.93 15.43
CA ALA A 71 4.11 -0.82 14.50
C ALA A 71 3.00 -1.81 14.86
N ARG A 72 1.76 -1.29 14.95
CA ARG A 72 0.55 -2.11 15.08
C ARG A 72 0.00 -2.40 13.68
N PRO A 73 -0.38 -3.66 13.38
CA PRO A 73 -1.07 -3.98 12.14
C PRO A 73 -2.39 -3.21 12.04
N ASP A 74 -2.58 -2.52 10.92
CA ASP A 74 -3.84 -1.86 10.56
C ASP A 74 -4.37 -2.52 9.28
N PRO A 75 -5.48 -3.28 9.36
CA PRO A 75 -6.05 -3.97 8.20
C PRO A 75 -6.31 -3.04 7.01
N ARG A 76 -6.71 -1.78 7.27
CA ARG A 76 -7.01 -0.80 6.21
C ARG A 76 -5.73 -0.34 5.51
N ARG A 77 -4.65 -0.09 6.26
CA ARG A 77 -3.34 0.22 5.66
C ARG A 77 -2.79 -0.95 4.85
N LEU A 78 -2.99 -2.17 5.33
CA LEU A 78 -2.59 -3.36 4.59
C LEU A 78 -3.41 -3.51 3.30
N GLU A 79 -4.72 -3.24 3.31
CA GLU A 79 -5.57 -3.21 2.11
C GLU A 79 -5.18 -2.07 1.14
N ALA A 80 -4.80 -0.90 1.67
CA ALA A 80 -4.28 0.19 0.85
C ALA A 80 -2.99 -0.19 0.10
N VAL A 81 -2.12 -1.01 0.71
CA VAL A 81 -0.95 -1.59 0.02
C VAL A 81 -1.38 -2.59 -1.06
N ASP A 82 -2.43 -3.39 -0.86
CA ASP A 82 -2.98 -4.27 -1.90
C ASP A 82 -3.44 -3.46 -3.11
N VAL A 83 -4.21 -2.40 -2.88
CA VAL A 83 -4.66 -1.47 -3.93
C VAL A 83 -3.48 -0.82 -4.68
N MET A 84 -2.46 -0.38 -3.95
CA MET A 84 -1.25 0.16 -4.59
C MET A 84 -0.59 -0.87 -5.51
N LEU A 85 -0.46 -2.11 -5.06
CA LEU A 85 0.18 -3.17 -5.85
C LEU A 85 -0.65 -3.55 -7.08
N GLU A 86 -1.98 -3.64 -6.95
CA GLU A 86 -2.88 -3.88 -8.07
C GLU A 86 -2.81 -2.78 -9.13
N LEU A 87 -2.80 -1.50 -8.70
CA LEU A 87 -2.74 -0.36 -9.62
C LEU A 87 -1.37 -0.18 -10.27
N SER A 88 -0.30 -0.46 -9.53
CA SER A 88 1.08 -0.27 -10.00
C SER A 88 1.68 -1.50 -10.67
N GLY A 89 1.02 -2.66 -10.64
CA GLY A 89 1.62 -3.93 -11.08
C GLY A 89 2.84 -4.34 -10.26
N GLY A 90 2.90 -3.92 -9.00
CA GLY A 90 4.05 -4.17 -8.11
C GLY A 90 5.27 -3.27 -8.33
N VAL A 91 5.17 -2.26 -9.21
CA VAL A 91 6.24 -1.28 -9.50
C VAL A 91 5.87 0.15 -9.14
N PRO A 92 5.54 0.48 -7.88
CA PRO A 92 5.41 1.87 -7.47
C PRO A 92 6.77 2.58 -7.58
N VAL A 93 6.74 3.85 -7.96
CA VAL A 93 7.95 4.69 -7.97
C VAL A 93 8.30 5.14 -6.55
N ASP A 94 7.30 5.61 -5.79
CA ASP A 94 7.45 6.02 -4.40
C ASP A 94 6.17 5.73 -3.61
N PHE A 95 6.28 5.46 -2.31
CA PHE A 95 5.13 5.27 -1.43
C PHE A 95 5.46 5.44 0.05
N SER A 96 4.47 5.86 0.84
CA SER A 96 4.52 5.93 2.30
C SER A 96 3.13 5.82 2.93
N ALA A 97 3.01 5.05 4.01
CA ALA A 97 1.87 5.03 4.94
C ALA A 97 2.20 5.76 6.25
N VAL A 98 3.48 6.05 6.51
CA VAL A 98 3.92 6.84 7.67
C VAL A 98 3.75 8.33 7.39
N GLY A 99 3.28 9.06 8.39
CA GLY A 99 3.02 10.51 8.29
C GLY A 99 1.80 10.86 7.43
N VAL A 100 0.95 9.88 7.10
CA VAL A 100 -0.29 10.11 6.35
C VAL A 100 -1.42 10.43 7.33
N GLU A 101 -2.00 11.61 7.18
CA GLU A 101 -3.10 12.08 8.02
C GLU A 101 -4.44 11.45 7.62
N PRO A 102 -5.32 11.14 8.61
CA PRO A 102 -6.68 10.71 8.33
C PRO A 102 -7.42 11.66 7.38
N PRO A 103 -8.28 11.13 6.49
CA PRO A 103 -8.72 9.73 6.36
C PRO A 103 -7.80 8.89 5.46
N PHE A 104 -6.63 9.40 5.08
CA PHE A 104 -5.72 8.71 4.18
C PHE A 104 -4.87 7.67 4.94
N LEU A 105 -4.54 6.60 4.22
CA LEU A 105 -3.83 5.44 4.74
C LEU A 105 -2.47 5.27 4.08
N LEU A 106 -2.37 5.64 2.80
CA LEU A 106 -1.20 5.46 1.96
C LEU A 106 -1.17 6.54 0.89
N ARG A 107 0.02 7.04 0.57
CA ARG A 107 0.28 7.81 -0.66
C ARG A 107 1.29 7.05 -1.49
N PHE A 108 1.10 7.06 -2.81
CA PHE A 108 2.03 6.42 -3.74
C PHE A 108 2.04 7.11 -5.10
N SER A 109 3.07 6.83 -5.88
CA SER A 109 3.19 7.23 -7.27
C SER A 109 3.59 6.06 -8.16
N PHE A 110 3.16 6.07 -9.42
CA PHE A 110 3.61 5.09 -10.42
C PHE A 110 3.45 5.63 -11.85
N GLY A 111 4.08 4.94 -12.79
CA GLY A 111 4.13 5.30 -14.21
C GLY A 111 5.37 6.11 -14.59
N GLN A 112 5.52 6.38 -15.88
CA GLN A 112 6.59 7.22 -16.43
C GLN A 112 6.24 8.71 -16.31
N ALA A 113 7.23 9.58 -16.54
CA ALA A 113 7.03 11.02 -16.44
C ALA A 113 5.97 11.54 -17.45
N PRO A 114 5.00 12.37 -17.02
CA PRO A 114 4.75 12.79 -15.64
C PRO A 114 4.09 11.67 -14.81
N MET A 115 4.69 11.35 -13.66
CA MET A 115 4.21 10.31 -12.75
C MET A 115 2.81 10.64 -12.22
N ARG A 116 2.02 9.59 -11.98
CA ARG A 116 0.69 9.74 -11.39
C ARG A 116 0.78 9.55 -9.88
N PHE A 117 0.35 10.56 -9.13
CA PHE A 117 0.26 10.50 -7.67
C PHE A 117 -1.14 10.10 -7.23
N PHE A 118 -1.22 9.18 -6.28
CA PHE A 118 -2.44 8.66 -5.71
C PHE A 118 -2.39 8.74 -4.19
N SER A 119 -3.54 9.04 -3.58
CA SER A 119 -3.80 8.81 -2.16
C SER A 119 -4.81 7.67 -2.04
N VAL A 120 -4.63 6.77 -1.07
CA VAL A 120 -5.64 5.79 -0.67
C VAL A 120 -6.21 6.24 0.67
N GLY A 121 -7.53 6.32 0.79
CA GLY A 121 -8.21 6.74 2.01
C GLY A 121 -9.46 5.92 2.29
N THR A 122 -10.03 6.12 3.46
CA THR A 122 -11.25 5.43 3.89
C THR A 122 -12.46 6.34 3.78
N VAL A 123 -13.58 5.75 3.40
CA VAL A 123 -14.91 6.29 3.62
C VAL A 123 -15.35 5.74 4.97
N SER A 124 -15.31 6.55 6.01
CA SER A 124 -15.90 6.21 7.31
C SER A 124 -17.23 6.94 7.43
N ASP A 125 -18.29 6.21 7.72
CA ASP A 125 -19.63 6.78 7.95
C ASP A 125 -19.74 7.56 9.27
N ALA A 126 -18.81 7.36 10.21
CA ALA A 126 -19.03 7.74 11.61
C ALA A 126 -18.31 9.02 12.10
N GLU A 127 -17.16 9.41 11.54
CA GLU A 127 -16.31 10.41 12.22
C GLU A 127 -15.88 11.62 11.39
N HIS A 128 -16.03 11.59 10.07
CA HIS A 128 -15.46 12.61 9.19
C HIS A 128 -16.43 12.97 8.07
N PRO A 129 -16.74 14.25 7.81
CA PRO A 129 -17.63 14.63 6.72
C PRO A 129 -16.94 14.30 5.39
N PHE A 130 -17.20 13.12 4.85
CA PHE A 130 -16.57 12.60 3.63
C PHE A 130 -16.65 13.62 2.48
N GLY A 131 -17.76 14.36 2.38
CA GLY A 131 -17.94 15.44 1.42
C GLY A 131 -16.93 16.60 1.52
N LEU A 132 -16.38 16.91 2.70
CA LEU A 132 -15.32 17.92 2.85
C LEU A 132 -14.00 17.42 2.24
N TYR A 133 -13.66 16.15 2.44
CA TYR A 133 -12.45 15.56 1.85
C TYR A 133 -12.57 15.43 0.33
N LEU A 134 -13.75 15.09 -0.19
CA LEU A 134 -14.02 15.10 -1.63
C LEU A 134 -13.76 16.48 -2.25
N LYS A 135 -14.19 17.55 -1.58
CA LYS A 135 -13.94 18.93 -2.04
C LYS A 135 -12.45 19.31 -1.93
N ALA A 136 -11.81 19.02 -0.80
CA ALA A 136 -10.41 19.38 -0.55
C ALA A 136 -9.42 18.66 -1.48
N GLN A 137 -9.77 17.47 -1.99
CA GLN A 137 -8.93 16.71 -2.92
C GLN A 137 -9.33 16.89 -4.40
N LYS A 138 -10.15 17.88 -4.74
CA LYS A 138 -10.57 18.12 -6.13
C LYS A 138 -9.37 18.16 -7.09
N GLY A 139 -9.44 17.35 -8.16
CA GLY A 139 -8.41 17.29 -9.20
C GLY A 139 -7.23 16.36 -8.88
N LYS A 140 -7.13 15.85 -7.64
CA LYS A 140 -6.15 14.82 -7.25
C LYS A 140 -6.71 13.42 -7.50
N ARG A 141 -5.82 12.43 -7.60
CA ARG A 141 -6.25 11.03 -7.72
C ARG A 141 -6.36 10.42 -6.35
N VAL A 142 -7.55 9.94 -6.01
CA VAL A 142 -7.82 9.33 -4.71
C VAL A 142 -8.55 8.02 -4.91
N VAL A 143 -8.10 6.97 -4.23
CA VAL A 143 -8.80 5.68 -4.17
C VAL A 143 -9.41 5.55 -2.78
N TRP A 144 -10.70 5.29 -2.74
CA TRP A 144 -11.48 5.16 -1.51
C TRP A 144 -11.77 3.70 -1.21
N LEU A 145 -11.62 3.34 0.06
CA LEU A 145 -11.95 2.04 0.67
C LEU A 145 -13.12 2.20 1.63
N SER A 146 -13.86 1.14 1.86
CA SER A 146 -14.82 1.03 2.96
C SER A 146 -14.50 -0.19 3.82
N ASP A 147 -15.00 -0.21 5.05
CA ASP A 147 -14.74 -1.31 5.99
C ASP A 147 -15.38 -2.64 5.50
N ASP A 148 -16.58 -2.57 4.93
CA ASP A 148 -17.28 -3.71 4.33
C ASP A 148 -16.77 -4.08 2.92
N GLY A 149 -15.92 -3.24 2.31
CA GLY A 149 -15.42 -3.41 0.96
C GLY A 149 -16.47 -3.14 -0.13
N VAL A 150 -17.63 -2.56 0.21
CA VAL A 150 -18.73 -2.26 -0.71
C VAL A 150 -18.85 -0.74 -0.88
N PRO A 151 -19.08 -0.22 -2.10
CA PRO A 151 -19.34 1.20 -2.30
C PRO A 151 -20.57 1.63 -1.50
N PRO A 152 -20.48 2.71 -0.68
CA PRO A 152 -21.64 3.25 0.00
C PRO A 152 -22.78 3.59 -0.97
N ALA A 153 -24.02 3.37 -0.53
CA ALA A 153 -25.19 3.65 -1.33
C ALA A 153 -25.24 5.13 -1.74
N GLY A 154 -25.44 5.42 -3.03
CA GLY A 154 -25.48 6.78 -3.54
C GLY A 154 -24.11 7.49 -3.57
N LEU A 155 -23.00 6.76 -3.44
CA LEU A 155 -21.66 7.33 -3.57
C LEU A 155 -21.47 8.01 -4.94
N ILE A 156 -21.25 9.32 -4.92
CA ILE A 156 -20.88 10.10 -6.11
C ILE A 156 -19.43 10.53 -5.98
N LEU A 157 -18.58 10.02 -6.85
CA LEU A 157 -17.16 10.35 -6.89
C LEU A 157 -16.89 11.56 -7.80
N PRO A 158 -16.08 12.54 -7.35
CA PRO A 158 -15.53 13.57 -8.23
C PRO A 158 -14.64 12.97 -9.33
N PRO A 159 -14.36 13.72 -10.42
CA PRO A 159 -13.37 13.31 -11.41
C PRO A 159 -12.03 12.96 -10.76
N LYS A 160 -11.38 11.90 -11.27
CA LYS A 160 -10.12 11.32 -10.76
C LYS A 160 -10.21 10.65 -9.39
N HIS A 161 -11.40 10.56 -8.79
CA HIS A 161 -11.60 9.72 -7.62
C HIS A 161 -12.11 8.34 -8.06
N PHE A 162 -11.68 7.32 -7.33
CA PHE A 162 -12.03 5.93 -7.56
C PHE A 162 -12.46 5.29 -6.25
N PHE A 163 -13.31 4.29 -6.31
CA PHE A 163 -13.63 3.41 -5.20
C PHE A 163 -13.12 2.01 -5.52
N ALA A 164 -12.42 1.39 -4.57
CA ALA A 164 -11.94 0.01 -4.70
C ALA A 164 -12.85 -0.92 -3.89
N ALA A 165 -13.74 -1.63 -4.57
CA ALA A 165 -14.63 -2.60 -3.92
C ALA A 165 -14.00 -3.99 -3.89
N ARG A 166 -14.09 -4.67 -2.76
CA ARG A 166 -13.53 -6.00 -2.57
C ARG A 166 -14.33 -7.03 -3.36
N THR A 167 -13.68 -7.80 -4.25
CA THR A 167 -14.35 -8.82 -5.08
C THR A 167 -14.19 -10.25 -4.55
N GLY A 168 -13.41 -10.43 -3.48
CA GLY A 168 -13.10 -11.71 -2.86
C GLY A 168 -11.59 -11.83 -2.59
N GLY A 169 -11.22 -12.23 -1.38
CA GLY A 169 -9.81 -12.31 -0.98
C GLY A 169 -9.13 -10.93 -0.97
N VAL A 170 -8.15 -10.75 -1.86
CA VAL A 170 -7.21 -9.60 -1.85
C VAL A 170 -7.33 -8.69 -3.08
N SER A 171 -8.30 -8.94 -3.96
CA SER A 171 -8.47 -8.18 -5.20
C SER A 171 -9.62 -7.19 -5.12
N HIS A 172 -9.49 -6.11 -5.89
CA HIS A 172 -10.46 -5.03 -5.94
C HIS A 172 -10.99 -4.78 -7.35
N ARG A 173 -12.27 -4.43 -7.44
CA ARG A 173 -12.85 -3.80 -8.63
C ARG A 173 -12.89 -2.29 -8.42
N PHE A 174 -12.34 -1.56 -9.38
CA PHE A 174 -12.25 -0.10 -9.31
C PHE A 174 -13.43 0.55 -10.05
N TYR A 175 -14.14 1.43 -9.35
CA TYR A 175 -15.22 2.25 -9.90
C TYR A 175 -14.78 3.71 -9.91
N GLY A 176 -14.83 4.37 -11.07
CA GLY A 176 -14.58 5.81 -11.19
C GLY A 176 -15.87 6.63 -11.18
N SER A 177 -15.73 7.95 -11.25
CA SER A 177 -16.85 8.80 -11.69
C SER A 177 -17.30 8.34 -13.07
N GLN A 178 -18.59 8.07 -13.26
CA GLN A 178 -19.13 7.96 -14.62
C GLN A 178 -18.96 9.33 -15.27
N GLU A 179 -17.94 9.50 -16.10
CA GLU A 179 -17.86 10.64 -17.02
C GLU A 179 -19.07 10.49 -17.96
N ARG A 180 -20.07 11.34 -17.75
CA ARG A 180 -21.08 11.65 -18.78
C ARG A 180 -20.52 12.73 -19.69
#